data_AF-A0A9D2EKA1-F1
#
_entry.id   AF-A0A9D2EKA1-F1
#
_cell.length_a   1.000
_cell.length_b   1.000
_cell.length_c   1.000
_cell.angle_alpha   90.00
_cell.angle_beta   90.00
_cell.angle_gamma   90.00
#
_symmetry.space_group_name_H-M   'P 1'
#
loop_
_entity.id
_entity.type
_entity.pdbx_description
1 polymer ?
#
loop_
_entity_poly.entity_id
_entity_poly.type
_entity_poly.pdbx_seq_one_letter_code
_entity_poly.pdbx_strand_id
1 'polypeptide(L)' 'MNSGDTAFVMICAAFVFLMTPGLAFFYGGLVRRKNVVNTMMACVAIMGLSVVMWAL' A
#
# COMPACT_ATOMS: atom_id res chain seq x y z
N MET A 1 19.48 -15.89 14.61
CA MET A 1 18.88 -15.09 13.53
C MET A 1 19.59 -15.48 12.25
N ASN A 2 18.89 -16.11 11.31
CA ASN A 2 19.47 -16.51 10.03
C ASN A 2 19.32 -15.34 9.04
N SER A 3 20.45 -14.85 8.52
CA SER A 3 20.47 -13.70 7.61
C SER A 3 19.71 -13.96 6.31
N GLY A 4 19.71 -15.22 5.81
CA GLY A 4 18.97 -15.59 4.60
C GLY A 4 17.46 -15.50 4.79
N ASP A 5 16.97 -16.05 5.91
CA ASP A 5 15.54 -16.03 6.25
C ASP A 5 15.05 -14.59 6.50
N THR A 6 15.90 -13.76 7.11
CA THR A 6 15.59 -12.35 7.39
C THR A 6 15.54 -11.52 6.10
N ALA A 7 16.48 -11.74 5.18
CA ALA A 7 16.49 -11.09 3.86
C ALA A 7 15.26 -11.47 3.04
N PHE A 8 14.86 -12.75 3.07
CA PHE A 8 13.66 -13.22 2.38
C PHE A 8 12.39 -12.53 2.92
N VAL A 9 12.21 -12.49 4.24
CA VAL A 9 11.06 -11.83 4.87
C VAL A 9 11.02 -10.31 4.57
N MET A 10 12.17 -9.64 4.55
CA MET A 10 12.26 -8.22 4.18
C MET A 10 11.80 -7.96 2.73
N ILE A 11 12.18 -8.83 1.79
CA ILE A 11 11.74 -8.75 0.39
C ILE A 11 10.23 -9.00 0.29
N CYS A 12 9.72 -10.02 0.99
CA CYS A 12 8.28 -10.28 1.05
C CYS A 12 7.50 -9.07 1.59
N ALA A 13 7.98 -8.45 2.67
CA ALA A 13 7.36 -7.26 3.26
C ALA A 13 7.34 -6.08 2.27
N ALA A 14 8.42 -5.88 1.51
CA ALA A 14 8.46 -4.85 0.47
C ALA A 14 7.42 -5.09 -0.64
N PHE A 15 7.21 -6.35 -1.07
CA PHE A 15 6.16 -6.67 -2.04
C PHE A 15 4.75 -6.43 -1.51
N VAL A 16 4.48 -6.79 -0.25
CA VAL A 16 3.19 -6.51 0.39
C VAL A 16 2.92 -5.00 0.48
N PHE A 17 3.94 -4.21 0.85
CA PHE A 17 3.82 -2.75 0.88
C PHE A 17 3.45 -2.16 -0.48
N LEU A 18 3.98 -2.73 -1.57
CA LEU A 18 3.71 -2.28 -2.94
C LEU A 18 2.27 -2.62 -3.43
N MET A 19 1.56 -3.55 -2.77
CA MET A 19 0.16 -3.86 -3.13
C MET A 19 -0.80 -2.70 -2.79
N THR A 20 -0.54 -1.94 -1.73
CA THR A 20 -1.39 -0.82 -1.31
C THR A 20 -1.47 0.33 -2.32
N PRO A 21 -0.36 0.82 -2.92
CA PRO A 21 -0.44 1.73 -4.06
C PRO A 21 -0.95 1.03 -5.34
N GLY A 22 -0.69 -0.27 -5.52
CA GLY A 22 -1.28 -1.06 -6.62
C GLY A 22 -2.81 -1.00 -6.63
N LEU A 23 -3.44 -1.08 -5.46
CA LEU A 23 -4.89 -0.91 -5.28
C LEU A 23 -5.34 0.53 -5.63
N ALA A 24 -4.55 1.54 -5.29
CA ALA A 24 -4.87 2.94 -5.63
C ALA A 24 -4.94 3.16 -7.14
N PHE A 25 -4.03 2.57 -7.92
CA PHE A 25 -4.07 2.60 -9.38
C PHE A 25 -5.23 1.77 -9.94
N PHE A 26 -5.46 0.58 -9.39
CA PHE A 26 -6.54 -0.29 -9.84
C PHE A 26 -7.92 0.36 -9.63
N TYR A 27 -8.23 0.81 -8.41
CA TYR A 27 -9.49 1.48 -8.11
C TYR A 27 -9.59 2.87 -8.73
N GLY A 28 -8.47 3.60 -8.84
CA GLY A 28 -8.39 4.86 -9.57
C GLY A 28 -8.72 4.70 -11.06
N GLY A 29 -8.35 3.58 -11.68
CA GLY A 29 -8.67 3.29 -13.09
C GLY A 29 -10.14 2.93 -13.36
N LEU A 30 -10.86 2.47 -12.34
CA LEU A 30 -12.28 2.08 -12.44
C LEU A 30 -13.25 3.27 -12.27
N VAL A 31 -12.80 4.38 -11.67
CA VAL A 31 -13.64 5.56 -11.45
C VAL A 31 -13.62 6.52 -12.64
N ARG A 32 -14.64 7.40 -12.71
CA ARG A 32 -14.69 8.46 -13.72
C ARG A 32 -13.45 9.35 -13.62
N ARG A 33 -12.95 9.83 -14.77
CA ARG A 33 -11.73 10.66 -14.87
C ARG A 33 -11.67 11.83 -13.88
N LYS A 34 -12.80 12.47 -13.58
CA LYS A 34 -12.90 13.58 -12.62
C LYS A 34 -12.63 13.19 -11.15
N ASN A 35 -12.74 11.90 -10.81
CA ASN A 35 -12.67 11.39 -9.43
C ASN A 35 -11.39 10.57 -9.15
N VAL A 36 -10.51 10.38 -10.15
CA VAL A 36 -9.31 9.54 -10.06
C VAL A 36 -8.36 10.04 -8.97
N VAL A 37 -8.11 11.36 -8.94
CA VAL A 37 -7.23 11.98 -7.94
C VAL A 37 -7.81 11.78 -6.53
N ASN A 38 -9.12 11.94 -6.37
CA ASN A 38 -9.78 11.75 -5.07
C ASN A 38 -9.65 10.31 -4.54
N THR A 39 -9.77 9.31 -5.41
CA THR A 39 -9.62 7.90 -5.02
C THR A 39 -8.17 7.55 -4.71
N MET A 40 -7.21 8.04 -5.50
CA MET A 40 -5.79 7.85 -5.21
C MET A 40 -5.39 8.47 -3.87
N MET A 41 -5.83 9.70 -3.60
CA MET A 41 -5.55 10.39 -2.33
C MET A 41 -6.16 9.66 -1.13
N ALA A 42 -7.38 9.12 -1.27
CA ALA A 42 -8.01 8.32 -0.22
C ALA A 42 -7.20 7.05 0.11
N CYS A 43 -6.70 6.34 -0.91
CA CYS A 43 -5.86 5.16 -0.70
C CYS A 43 -4.52 5.50 -0.02
N VAL A 44 -3.89 6.62 -0.38
CA VAL A 44 -2.64 7.08 0.28
C VAL A 44 -2.89 7.50 1.73
N ALA A 45 -4.01 8.18 2.01
CA ALA A 45 -4.38 8.56 3.37
C ALA A 45 -4.62 7.32 4.26
N ILE A 46 -5.33 6.32 3.76
CA ILE A 46 -5.58 5.06 4.48
C ILE A 46 -4.28 4.27 4.69
N MET A 47 -3.33 4.32 3.75
CA MET A 47 -2.00 3.70 3.90
C MET A 47 -1.22 4.29 5.08
N GLY A 48 -1.29 5.60 5.30
CA GLY A 48 -0.67 6.23 6.47
C GLY A 48 -1.42 5.91 7.76
N LEU A 49 -2.76 5.96 7.73
CA LEU A 49 -3.60 5.69 8.89
C LEU A 49 -3.44 4.24 9.37
N SER A 50 -3.37 3.26 8.47
CA SER A 50 -3.24 1.85 8.83
C SER A 50 -1.93 1.55 9.57
N VAL A 51 -0.83 2.22 9.23
CA VAL A 51 0.45 2.11 9.94
C VAL A 51 0.34 2.66 11.36
N VAL A 52 -0.33 3.81 11.52
CA VAL A 52 -0.55 4.41 12.85
C VAL A 52 -1.45 3.52 13.71
N MET A 53 -2.53 2.99 13.15
CA MET A 53 -3.44 2.07 13.85
C MET A 53 -2.79 0.71 14.17
N TRP A 54 -1.82 0.27 13.39
CA TRP A 54 -1.08 -0.97 13.67
C TRP A 54 -0.01 -0.78 14.75
N ALA A 55 0.55 0.44 14.87
CA ALA A 55 1.56 0.77 15.86
C ALA A 55 0.99 1.11 17.25
N LEU A 56 -0.25 1.59 17.31
CA LEU A 56 -1.03 1.82 18.53
C LEU A 56 -1.59 0.52 19.09
#